data_AF-A0A0H5AH84-F1
#
_entry.id   AF-A0A0H5AH84-F1
#
_cell.length_a   1.000
_cell.length_b   1.000
_cell.length_c   1.000
_cell.angle_alpha   90.00
_cell.angle_beta   90.00
_cell.angle_gamma   90.00
#
_symmetry.space_group_name_H-M   'P 1'
#
loop_
_entity.id
_entity.type
_entity.pdbx_description
1 polymer ?
#
loop_
_entity_poly.entity_id
_entity_poly.type
_entity_poly.pdbx_seq_one_letter_code
_entity_poly.pdbx_strand_id
1 'polypeptide(L)'
;MNEHTLSMRLERVGANVPTGARLADIGSDHGYLPVALMRRGLIASAVAGEVAATPFRAAQRTVRDNGLEQHITVRLADGLAAIEPRDGITAISICGMGGETIRDILENGKPYLSGQERLILQPNGGEQPLRQWLMENGYSILSEELLRENRFYYEIIVAERAGPVAYTAEQLYFGPLQMHARSPVFLAKWQRMLLQKQKTLASLEHARQAVPEETRQEISQQARWIAALLA
;
A
#
# COMPACT_ATOMS: atom_id res chain seq x y z
N MET A 1 9.47 -5.53 16.42
CA MET A 1 8.06 -5.12 16.44
C MET A 1 7.28 -6.20 17.16
N ASN A 2 6.23 -5.80 17.87
CA ASN A 2 5.21 -6.71 18.40
C ASN A 2 3.87 -5.96 18.40
N GLU A 3 2.79 -6.65 18.73
CA GLU A 3 1.43 -6.09 18.81
C GLU A 3 1.28 -4.91 19.78
N HIS A 4 2.25 -4.71 20.68
CA HIS A 4 2.27 -3.59 21.63
C HIS A 4 2.99 -2.35 21.06
N THR A 5 3.88 -2.52 20.10
CA THR A 5 4.65 -1.44 19.49
C THR A 5 4.79 -1.72 17.99
N LEU A 6 3.85 -1.15 17.23
CA LEU A 6 3.91 -1.17 15.78
C LEU A 6 5.10 -0.31 15.30
N SER A 7 5.63 -0.61 14.10
CA SER A 7 6.53 0.33 13.42
C SER A 7 5.81 1.65 13.15
N MET A 8 6.58 2.73 12.94
CA MET A 8 5.99 4.00 12.53
C MET A 8 5.14 3.81 11.27
N ARG A 9 5.61 3.00 10.32
CA ARG A 9 4.88 2.64 9.11
C ARG A 9 3.49 2.04 9.41
N LEU A 10 3.42 1.01 10.27
CA LEU A 10 2.15 0.37 10.61
C LEU A 10 1.27 1.25 11.52
N GLU A 11 1.84 2.11 12.37
CA GLU A 11 1.08 3.13 13.10
C GLU A 11 0.37 4.09 12.14
N ARG A 12 1.07 4.57 11.10
CA ARG A 12 0.48 5.47 10.10
C ARG A 12 -0.59 4.77 9.26
N VAL A 13 -0.40 3.49 8.92
CA VAL A 13 -1.47 2.67 8.29
C VAL A 13 -2.68 2.59 9.22
N GLY A 14 -2.48 2.20 10.47
CA GLY A 14 -3.54 2.06 11.46
C GLY A 14 -4.31 3.36 11.73
N ALA A 15 -3.63 4.52 11.68
CA ALA A 15 -4.26 5.83 11.85
C ALA A 15 -5.26 6.18 10.72
N ASN A 16 -5.16 5.53 9.57
CA ASN A 16 -6.07 5.74 8.44
C ASN A 16 -7.28 4.77 8.44
N VAL A 17 -7.31 3.80 9.38
CA VAL A 17 -8.44 2.90 9.58
C VAL A 17 -9.57 3.65 10.31
N PRO A 18 -10.80 3.72 9.77
CA PRO A 18 -11.91 4.40 10.43
C PRO A 18 -12.24 3.78 11.79
N THR A 19 -12.59 4.62 12.77
CA THR A 19 -13.03 4.13 14.08
C THR A 19 -14.30 3.28 13.95
N GLY A 20 -14.31 2.12 14.61
CA GLY A 20 -15.41 1.16 14.54
C GLY A 20 -15.41 0.30 13.27
N ALA A 21 -14.37 0.41 12.42
CA ALA A 21 -14.28 -0.39 11.19
C ALA A 21 -14.24 -1.89 11.48
N ARG A 22 -14.66 -2.66 10.48
CA ARG A 22 -14.51 -4.11 10.38
C ARG A 22 -13.39 -4.34 9.37
N LEU A 23 -12.19 -4.64 9.87
CA LEU A 23 -10.94 -4.61 9.11
C LEU A 23 -10.65 -5.95 8.45
N ALA A 24 -10.26 -5.97 7.18
CA ALA A 24 -9.51 -7.09 6.60
C ALA A 24 -8.04 -6.67 6.43
N ASP A 25 -7.12 -7.37 7.07
CA ASP A 25 -5.68 -7.15 6.94
C ASP A 25 -5.05 -8.29 6.13
N ILE A 26 -4.60 -7.99 4.92
CA ILE A 26 -4.17 -8.98 3.92
C ILE A 26 -2.65 -9.04 3.87
N GLY A 27 -2.11 -10.23 4.15
CA GLY A 27 -0.68 -10.43 4.41
C GLY A 27 -0.26 -9.72 5.70
N SER A 28 -1.03 -9.93 6.77
CA SER A 28 -0.88 -9.24 8.06
C SER A 28 0.52 -9.42 8.67
N ASP A 29 1.19 -10.52 8.34
CA ASP A 29 2.51 -10.92 8.80
C ASP A 29 2.61 -10.82 10.33
N HIS A 30 2.08 -11.86 10.99
CA HIS A 30 1.94 -12.04 12.43
C HIS A 30 0.69 -11.44 13.10
N GLY A 31 -0.23 -10.79 12.39
CA GLY A 31 -1.49 -10.31 12.99
C GLY A 31 -1.32 -9.05 13.86
N TYR A 32 -0.20 -8.35 13.79
CA TYR A 32 0.11 -7.27 14.73
C TYR A 32 -0.81 -6.05 14.56
N LEU A 33 -1.08 -5.63 13.32
CA LEU A 33 -1.95 -4.48 13.06
C LEU A 33 -3.38 -4.70 13.60
N PRO A 34 -4.10 -5.79 13.25
CA PRO A 34 -5.45 -5.99 13.74
C PRO A 34 -5.49 -6.18 15.26
N VAL A 35 -4.52 -6.86 15.88
CA VAL A 35 -4.45 -6.99 17.34
C VAL A 35 -4.23 -5.63 18.01
N ALA A 36 -3.30 -4.82 17.51
CA ALA A 36 -3.02 -3.50 18.07
C ALA A 36 -4.25 -2.57 18.00
N LEU A 37 -4.93 -2.52 16.85
CA LEU A 37 -6.13 -1.71 16.67
C LEU A 37 -7.31 -2.21 17.54
N MET A 38 -7.48 -3.52 17.66
CA MET A 38 -8.51 -4.12 18.51
C MET A 38 -8.28 -3.79 19.99
N ARG A 39 -7.04 -3.92 20.48
CA ARG A 39 -6.69 -3.59 21.87
C ARG A 39 -6.89 -2.12 22.21
N ARG A 40 -6.76 -1.24 21.23
CA ARG A 40 -7.01 0.21 21.37
C ARG A 40 -8.48 0.58 21.24
N GLY A 41 -9.37 -0.39 20.98
CA GLY A 41 -10.81 -0.15 20.77
C GLY A 41 -11.12 0.63 19.49
N LEU A 42 -10.22 0.60 18.50
CA LEU A 42 -10.36 1.38 17.27
C LEU A 42 -11.18 0.67 16.19
N ILE A 43 -11.29 -0.66 16.25
CA ILE A 43 -12.03 -1.48 15.28
C ILE A 43 -13.02 -2.40 16.00
N ALA A 44 -14.09 -2.78 15.31
CA ALA A 44 -15.14 -3.65 15.85
C ALA A 44 -14.84 -5.15 15.69
N SER A 45 -14.18 -5.52 14.60
CA SER A 45 -13.73 -6.89 14.31
C SER A 45 -12.64 -6.87 13.25
N ALA A 46 -11.89 -7.96 13.10
CA ALA A 46 -10.94 -8.11 12.01
C ALA A 46 -10.92 -9.51 11.38
N VAL A 47 -10.51 -9.56 10.11
CA VAL A 47 -10.07 -10.75 9.41
C VAL A 47 -8.59 -10.56 9.06
N ALA A 48 -7.72 -11.47 9.49
CA ALA A 48 -6.31 -11.49 9.07
C ALA A 48 -6.13 -12.59 8.03
N GLY A 49 -5.82 -12.20 6.78
CA GLY A 49 -5.60 -13.11 5.66
C GLY A 49 -4.11 -13.41 5.49
N GLU A 50 -3.75 -14.69 5.40
CA GLU A 50 -2.37 -15.14 5.19
C GLU A 50 -2.32 -16.18 4.09
N VAL A 51 -1.38 -16.09 3.15
CA VAL A 51 -1.25 -17.05 2.04
C VAL A 51 -0.43 -18.29 2.42
N ALA A 52 0.44 -18.17 3.42
CA ALA A 52 1.37 -19.22 3.83
C ALA A 52 1.12 -19.71 5.25
N ALA A 53 1.32 -21.02 5.47
CA ALA A 53 1.04 -21.67 6.74
C ALA A 53 1.86 -21.11 7.92
N THR A 54 3.08 -20.64 7.69
CA THR A 54 3.95 -20.10 8.74
C THR A 54 3.43 -18.76 9.27
N PRO A 55 3.23 -17.71 8.42
CA PRO A 55 2.56 -16.48 8.84
C PRO A 55 1.17 -16.72 9.44
N PHE A 56 0.37 -17.61 8.83
CA PHE A 56 -0.96 -17.99 9.34
C PHE A 56 -0.91 -18.47 10.79
N ARG A 57 -0.04 -19.44 11.11
CA ARG A 57 0.11 -19.96 12.48
C ARG A 57 0.65 -18.90 13.44
N ALA A 58 1.49 -17.99 12.95
CA ALA A 58 2.02 -16.90 13.76
C ALA A 58 0.91 -15.89 14.11
N ALA A 59 0.10 -15.48 13.14
CA ALA A 59 -1.06 -14.61 13.36
C ALA A 59 -2.10 -15.26 14.30
N GLN A 60 -2.40 -16.55 14.12
CA GLN A 60 -3.27 -17.29 15.04
C GLN A 60 -2.74 -17.29 16.47
N ARG A 61 -1.42 -17.49 16.64
CA ARG A 61 -0.77 -17.43 17.95
C ARG A 61 -0.90 -16.04 18.56
N THR A 62 -0.57 -14.98 17.83
CA THR A 62 -0.69 -13.59 18.32
C THR A 62 -2.11 -13.27 18.77
N VAL A 63 -3.13 -13.64 17.98
CA VAL A 63 -4.54 -13.41 18.30
C VAL A 63 -4.95 -14.15 19.58
N ARG A 64 -4.59 -15.44 19.69
CA ARG A 64 -4.90 -16.27 20.86
C ARG A 64 -4.18 -15.79 22.11
N ASP A 65 -2.90 -15.49 22.02
CA ASP A 65 -2.08 -15.07 23.16
C ASP A 65 -2.55 -13.69 23.70
N ASN A 66 -3.29 -12.93 22.89
CA ASN A 66 -3.98 -11.68 23.29
C ASN A 66 -5.46 -11.87 23.66
N GLY A 67 -6.01 -13.08 23.58
CA GLY A 67 -7.41 -13.38 23.94
C GLY A 67 -8.45 -12.79 22.98
N LEU A 68 -8.10 -12.54 21.72
CA LEU A 68 -8.95 -11.81 20.75
C LEU A 68 -9.63 -12.71 19.71
N GLU A 69 -9.66 -14.02 19.91
CA GLU A 69 -10.20 -15.00 18.95
C GLU A 69 -11.69 -14.78 18.64
N GLN A 70 -12.44 -14.16 19.55
CA GLN A 70 -13.85 -13.81 19.34
C GLN A 70 -14.05 -12.59 18.42
N HIS A 71 -13.00 -11.78 18.22
CA HIS A 71 -13.07 -10.52 17.47
C HIS A 71 -12.19 -10.52 16.21
N ILE A 72 -11.17 -11.37 16.16
CA ILE A 72 -10.21 -11.46 15.06
C ILE A 72 -10.21 -12.89 14.52
N THR A 73 -10.65 -13.06 13.27
CA THR A 73 -10.57 -14.35 12.58
C THR A 73 -9.34 -14.39 11.69
N VAL A 74 -8.49 -15.42 11.86
CA VAL A 74 -7.32 -15.62 10.97
C VAL A 74 -7.68 -16.67 9.93
N ARG A 75 -7.42 -16.38 8.65
CA ARG A 75 -7.72 -17.29 7.52
C ARG A 75 -6.50 -17.52 6.65
N LEU A 76 -6.28 -18.78 6.28
CA LEU A 76 -5.29 -19.17 5.29
C LEU A 76 -5.93 -19.04 3.90
N ALA A 77 -5.62 -17.98 3.18
CA ALA A 77 -6.20 -17.67 1.87
C ALA A 77 -5.27 -16.78 1.04
N ASP A 78 -5.44 -16.81 -0.29
CA ASP A 78 -4.72 -15.93 -1.20
C ASP A 78 -5.46 -14.61 -1.36
N GLY A 79 -4.80 -13.50 -1.02
CA GLY A 79 -5.33 -12.16 -1.15
C GLY A 79 -6.70 -11.96 -0.50
N LEU A 80 -7.64 -11.38 -1.26
CA LEU A 80 -9.00 -11.06 -0.78
C LEU A 80 -9.91 -12.28 -0.64
N ALA A 81 -9.47 -13.49 -1.04
CA ALA A 81 -10.22 -14.72 -0.76
C ALA A 81 -10.36 -15.00 0.75
N ALA A 82 -9.59 -14.30 1.58
CA ALA A 82 -9.78 -14.28 3.02
C ALA A 82 -11.12 -13.65 3.46
N ILE A 83 -11.80 -12.85 2.62
CA ILE A 83 -13.01 -12.11 2.99
C ILE A 83 -14.26 -12.91 2.62
N GLU A 84 -15.24 -12.94 3.53
CA GLU A 84 -16.55 -13.53 3.31
C GLU A 84 -17.66 -12.47 3.49
N PRO A 85 -18.81 -12.57 2.80
CA PRO A 85 -19.87 -11.56 2.89
C PRO A 85 -20.37 -11.28 4.32
N ARG A 86 -20.41 -12.31 5.17
CA ARG A 86 -20.82 -12.19 6.58
C ARG A 86 -19.85 -11.37 7.44
N ASP A 87 -18.62 -11.16 6.98
CA ASP A 87 -17.65 -10.38 7.72
C ASP A 87 -17.99 -8.90 7.71
N GLY A 88 -18.75 -8.41 6.71
CA GLY A 88 -19.17 -7.01 6.62
C GLY A 88 -17.98 -6.04 6.65
N ILE A 89 -16.92 -6.36 5.90
CA ILE A 89 -15.67 -5.57 5.88
C ILE A 89 -15.95 -4.15 5.40
N THR A 90 -15.42 -3.17 6.12
CA THR A 90 -15.55 -1.73 5.81
C THR A 90 -14.19 -1.04 5.62
N ALA A 91 -13.09 -1.72 5.94
CA ALA A 91 -11.74 -1.26 5.67
C ALA A 91 -10.85 -2.45 5.30
N ILE A 92 -9.97 -2.27 4.31
CA ILE A 92 -8.99 -3.27 3.89
C ILE A 92 -7.59 -2.66 3.96
N SER A 93 -6.68 -3.31 4.67
CA SER A 93 -5.25 -2.99 4.66
C SER A 93 -4.46 -4.02 3.87
N ILE A 94 -3.56 -3.55 3.00
CA ILE A 94 -2.59 -4.38 2.27
C ILE A 94 -1.23 -3.67 2.35
N CYS A 95 -0.31 -4.25 3.12
CA CYS A 95 0.92 -3.56 3.51
C CYS A 95 2.17 -4.38 3.23
N GLY A 96 3.28 -3.71 2.95
CA GLY A 96 4.60 -4.36 2.86
C GLY A 96 4.84 -5.15 1.58
N MET A 97 3.98 -5.02 0.56
CA MET A 97 4.09 -5.72 -0.73
C MET A 97 4.48 -4.76 -1.85
N GLY A 98 4.95 -5.29 -3.00
CA GLY A 98 5.12 -4.48 -4.21
C GLY A 98 3.76 -4.00 -4.73
N GLY A 99 3.70 -2.79 -5.29
CA GLY A 99 2.45 -2.18 -5.75
C GLY A 99 1.77 -2.97 -6.87
N GLU A 100 2.54 -3.66 -7.72
CA GLU A 100 1.99 -4.61 -8.70
C GLU A 100 1.35 -5.83 -8.03
N THR A 101 1.95 -6.36 -6.96
CA THR A 101 1.34 -7.44 -6.17
C THR A 101 0.05 -6.98 -5.50
N ILE A 102 0.04 -5.77 -4.94
CA ILE A 102 -1.18 -5.20 -4.35
C ILE A 102 -2.27 -5.03 -5.42
N ARG A 103 -1.91 -4.49 -6.60
CA ARG A 103 -2.80 -4.39 -7.75
C ARG A 103 -3.39 -5.76 -8.10
N ASP A 104 -2.57 -6.79 -8.22
CA ASP A 104 -3.01 -8.12 -8.62
C ASP A 104 -3.93 -8.77 -7.57
N ILE A 105 -3.66 -8.56 -6.28
CA ILE A 105 -4.55 -8.96 -5.18
C ILE A 105 -5.91 -8.26 -5.31
N LEU A 106 -5.92 -6.96 -5.59
CA LEU A 106 -7.15 -6.19 -5.75
C LEU A 106 -7.92 -6.59 -7.02
N GLU A 107 -7.22 -6.83 -8.13
CA GLU A 107 -7.80 -7.26 -9.41
C GLU A 107 -8.47 -8.62 -9.28
N ASN A 108 -7.73 -9.62 -8.81
CA ASN A 108 -8.25 -10.98 -8.62
C ASN A 108 -9.33 -11.02 -7.53
N GLY A 109 -9.23 -10.10 -6.57
CA GLY A 109 -10.13 -10.00 -5.44
C GLY A 109 -11.36 -9.12 -5.65
N LYS A 110 -11.57 -8.57 -6.85
CA LYS A 110 -12.76 -7.75 -7.20
C LYS A 110 -14.09 -8.34 -6.72
N PRO A 111 -14.36 -9.66 -6.83
CA PRO A 111 -15.62 -10.24 -6.34
C PRO A 111 -15.84 -10.09 -4.82
N TYR A 112 -14.79 -9.85 -4.04
CA TYR A 112 -14.84 -9.67 -2.58
C TYR A 112 -14.91 -8.20 -2.16
N LEU A 113 -14.79 -7.27 -3.11
CA LEU A 113 -14.88 -5.83 -2.87
C LEU A 113 -16.35 -5.39 -2.97
N SER A 114 -16.88 -4.81 -1.89
CA SER A 114 -18.24 -4.27 -1.90
C SER A 114 -18.30 -2.88 -2.56
N GLY A 115 -17.16 -2.21 -2.69
CA GLY A 115 -17.05 -0.83 -3.13
C GLY A 115 -17.44 0.19 -2.07
N GLN A 116 -17.77 -0.23 -0.84
CA GLN A 116 -18.01 0.68 0.29
C GLN A 116 -16.83 0.73 1.26
N GLU A 117 -15.89 -0.21 1.12
CA GLU A 117 -14.69 -0.26 1.93
C GLU A 117 -13.69 0.85 1.61
N ARG A 118 -13.00 1.32 2.65
CA ARG A 118 -11.77 2.08 2.50
C ARG A 118 -10.59 1.15 2.26
N LEU A 119 -9.80 1.43 1.24
CA LEU A 119 -8.52 0.78 0.98
C LEU A 119 -7.39 1.58 1.64
N ILE A 120 -6.58 0.93 2.47
CA ILE A 120 -5.37 1.49 3.08
C ILE A 120 -4.19 0.67 2.58
N LEU A 121 -3.49 1.22 1.58
CA LEU A 121 -2.50 0.48 0.81
C LEU A 121 -1.12 1.03 1.10
N GLN A 122 -0.18 0.15 1.42
CA GLN A 122 1.21 0.52 1.66
C GLN A 122 2.12 -0.29 0.73
N PRO A 123 2.34 0.18 -0.51
CA PRO A 123 3.31 -0.41 -1.43
C PRO A 123 4.76 -0.10 -1.03
N ASN A 124 5.66 -1.06 -1.27
CA ASN A 124 7.12 -0.91 -1.11
C ASN A 124 7.84 -0.48 -2.42
N GLY A 125 7.09 0.07 -3.36
CA GLY A 125 7.49 0.39 -4.74
C GLY A 125 6.36 0.02 -5.72
N GLY A 126 6.43 0.45 -6.98
CA GLY A 126 5.36 0.17 -7.95
C GLY A 126 4.07 0.93 -7.65
N GLU A 127 4.19 2.14 -7.10
CA GLU A 127 3.05 2.96 -6.70
C GLU A 127 2.23 3.44 -7.92
N GLN A 128 2.90 3.71 -9.05
CA GLN A 128 2.25 4.12 -10.30
C GLN A 128 1.21 3.11 -10.83
N PRO A 129 1.54 1.82 -11.08
CA PRO A 129 0.54 0.85 -11.55
C PRO A 129 -0.57 0.63 -10.52
N LEU A 130 -0.30 0.78 -9.22
CA LEU A 130 -1.33 0.71 -8.20
C LEU A 130 -2.32 1.88 -8.28
N ARG A 131 -1.83 3.12 -8.42
CA ARG A 131 -2.70 4.30 -8.63
C ARG A 131 -3.49 4.22 -9.92
N GLN A 132 -2.89 3.68 -10.98
CA GLN A 132 -3.57 3.44 -12.26
C GLN A 132 -4.78 2.51 -12.05
N TRP A 133 -4.56 1.39 -11.35
CA TRP A 133 -5.64 0.45 -11.04
C TRP A 133 -6.75 1.09 -10.21
N LEU A 134 -6.40 1.88 -9.18
CA LEU A 134 -7.39 2.60 -8.37
C LEU A 134 -8.27 3.49 -9.25
N MET A 135 -7.64 4.30 -10.11
CA MET A 135 -8.32 5.19 -11.06
C MET A 135 -9.27 4.44 -11.99
N GLU A 136 -8.77 3.39 -12.65
CA GLU A 136 -9.53 2.57 -13.61
C GLU A 136 -10.72 1.86 -12.96
N ASN A 137 -10.62 1.55 -11.67
CA ASN A 137 -11.65 0.84 -10.93
C ASN A 137 -12.55 1.77 -10.11
N GLY A 138 -12.49 3.09 -10.33
CA GLY A 138 -13.39 4.07 -9.72
C GLY A 138 -13.08 4.40 -8.25
N TYR A 139 -11.87 4.09 -7.80
CA TYR A 139 -11.35 4.51 -6.50
C TYR A 139 -10.65 5.86 -6.61
N SER A 140 -11.10 6.82 -5.81
CA SER A 140 -10.45 8.11 -5.64
C SER A 140 -9.49 8.06 -4.46
N ILE A 141 -8.28 8.57 -4.68
CA ILE A 141 -7.26 8.74 -3.64
C ILE A 141 -7.70 9.88 -2.72
N LEU A 142 -7.98 9.55 -1.45
CA LEU A 142 -8.44 10.48 -0.43
C LEU A 142 -7.30 11.10 0.38
N SER A 143 -6.28 10.31 0.64
CA SER A 143 -5.11 10.72 1.41
C SER A 143 -3.88 9.97 0.91
N GLU A 144 -2.75 10.65 0.92
CA GLU A 144 -1.45 10.04 0.71
C GLU A 144 -0.49 10.50 1.79
N GLU A 145 0.27 9.57 2.33
CA GLU A 145 1.33 9.87 3.27
C GLU A 145 2.65 9.32 2.75
N LEU A 146 3.72 10.08 2.98
CA LEU A 146 5.07 9.64 2.67
C LEU A 146 5.91 9.79 3.93
N LEU A 147 6.45 8.67 4.39
CA LEU A 147 7.33 8.62 5.55
C LEU A 147 8.67 8.01 5.18
N ARG A 148 9.70 8.40 5.93
CA ARG A 148 11.02 7.80 5.85
C ARG A 148 11.29 7.07 7.16
N GLU A 149 11.49 5.76 7.05
CA GLU A 149 11.90 4.93 8.18
C GLU A 149 13.23 4.27 7.81
N ASN A 150 14.27 4.54 8.60
CA ASN A 150 15.66 4.19 8.29
C ASN A 150 16.11 4.73 6.90
N ARG A 151 16.44 3.83 5.97
CA ARG A 151 16.91 4.15 4.62
C ARG A 151 15.82 4.06 3.55
N PHE A 152 14.60 3.71 3.94
CA PHE A 152 13.49 3.43 3.03
C PHE A 152 12.45 4.54 3.07
N TYR A 153 11.85 4.79 1.91
CA TYR A 153 10.69 5.67 1.76
C TYR A 153 9.46 4.78 1.59
N TYR A 154 8.43 5.04 2.38
CA TYR A 154 7.18 4.30 2.34
C TYR A 154 6.05 5.25 2.02
N GLU A 155 5.29 4.92 0.98
CA GLU A 155 4.04 5.60 0.66
C GLU A 155 2.87 4.82 1.23
N ILE A 156 1.90 5.55 1.76
CA ILE A 156 0.59 5.04 2.14
C ILE A 156 -0.41 5.76 1.25
N ILE A 157 -1.25 4.99 0.57
CA ILE A 157 -2.29 5.46 -0.33
C ILE A 157 -3.62 5.01 0.26
N VAL A 158 -4.48 5.98 0.58
CA VAL A 158 -5.83 5.73 1.09
C VAL A 158 -6.82 6.07 0.00
N ALA A 159 -7.69 5.13 -0.33
CA ALA A 159 -8.66 5.31 -1.40
C ALA A 159 -10.04 4.75 -1.04
N GLU A 160 -11.08 5.38 -1.57
CA GLU A 160 -12.47 4.92 -1.49
C GLU A 160 -13.11 5.00 -2.87
N ARG A 161 -14.10 4.14 -3.12
CA ARG A 161 -14.84 4.19 -4.38
C ARG A 161 -15.74 5.42 -4.38
N ALA A 162 -15.47 6.35 -5.30
CA ALA A 162 -16.23 7.60 -5.42
C ALA A 162 -16.77 7.83 -6.84
N GLY A 163 -16.57 6.86 -7.74
CA GLY A 163 -16.90 6.98 -9.16
C GLY A 163 -15.69 7.35 -10.02
N PRO A 164 -15.91 7.71 -11.30
CA PRO A 164 -14.83 8.01 -12.22
C PRO A 164 -13.97 9.19 -11.75
N VAL A 165 -12.65 8.98 -11.73
CA VAL A 165 -11.64 10.00 -11.49
C VAL A 165 -10.58 9.87 -12.59
N ALA A 166 -9.92 10.99 -12.94
CA ALA A 166 -8.85 10.98 -13.92
C ALA A 166 -7.62 11.67 -13.33
N TYR A 167 -6.49 10.95 -13.36
CA TYR A 167 -5.19 11.45 -12.95
C TYR A 167 -4.28 11.54 -14.17
N THR A 168 -3.41 12.56 -14.22
CA THR A 168 -2.37 12.65 -15.25
C THR A 168 -1.29 11.59 -15.02
N ALA A 169 -0.46 11.35 -16.04
CA ALA A 169 0.68 10.43 -15.92
C ALA A 169 1.63 10.83 -14.77
N GLU A 170 1.86 12.13 -14.58
CA GLU A 170 2.63 12.66 -13.47
C GLU A 170 1.95 12.42 -12.12
N GLN A 171 0.63 12.64 -12.02
CA GLN A 171 -0.11 12.37 -10.78
C GLN A 171 -0.08 10.90 -10.40
N LEU A 172 -0.19 9.99 -11.38
CA LEU A 172 -0.03 8.56 -11.15
C LEU A 172 1.40 8.21 -10.70
N TYR A 173 2.39 8.87 -11.29
CA TYR A 173 3.80 8.63 -10.98
C TYR A 173 4.20 9.13 -9.59
N PHE A 174 3.79 10.34 -9.23
CA PHE A 174 4.22 11.04 -8.02
C PHE A 174 3.26 10.92 -6.83
N GLY A 175 1.97 10.68 -7.10
CA GLY A 175 0.88 10.82 -6.15
C GLY A 175 0.20 12.19 -6.29
N PRO A 176 -1.11 12.24 -6.64
CA PRO A 176 -1.79 13.51 -6.86
C PRO A 176 -1.79 14.44 -5.65
N LEU A 177 -1.91 13.88 -4.44
CA LEU A 177 -1.92 14.65 -3.19
C LEU A 177 -0.49 14.95 -2.74
N GLN A 178 0.44 14.04 -2.98
CA GLN A 178 1.86 14.27 -2.69
C GLN A 178 2.48 15.38 -3.55
N MET A 179 2.15 15.42 -4.84
CA MET A 179 2.55 16.49 -5.76
C MET A 179 2.06 17.86 -5.30
N HIS A 180 0.86 17.92 -4.72
CA HIS A 180 0.32 19.16 -4.19
C HIS A 180 1.00 19.56 -2.87
N ALA A 181 1.17 18.60 -1.95
CA ALA A 181 1.74 18.86 -0.63
C ALA A 181 3.24 19.19 -0.63
N ARG A 182 4.02 18.61 -1.56
CA ARG A 182 5.48 18.79 -1.71
C ARG A 182 6.24 18.79 -0.38
N SER A 183 5.96 17.83 0.50
CA SER A 183 6.60 17.75 1.83
C SER A 183 8.14 17.62 1.72
N PRO A 184 8.92 18.00 2.75
CA PRO A 184 10.37 17.84 2.72
C PRO A 184 10.81 16.38 2.46
N VAL A 185 10.08 15.40 3.00
CA VAL A 185 10.34 13.97 2.77
C VAL A 185 10.07 13.59 1.31
N PHE A 186 9.03 14.16 0.70
CA PHE A 186 8.69 13.97 -0.72
C PHE A 186 9.77 14.52 -1.64
N LEU A 187 10.19 15.76 -1.42
CA LEU A 187 11.28 16.37 -2.20
C LEU A 187 12.57 15.56 -2.04
N ALA A 188 12.89 15.10 -0.83
CA ALA A 188 14.07 14.26 -0.57
C ALA A 188 13.98 12.87 -1.25
N LYS A 189 12.80 12.25 -1.32
CA LYS A 189 12.57 11.02 -2.10
C LYS A 189 12.90 11.28 -3.56
N TRP A 190 12.32 12.32 -4.15
CA TRP A 190 12.43 12.58 -5.58
C TRP A 190 13.81 13.09 -6.01
N GLN A 191 14.50 13.87 -5.18
CA GLN A 191 15.92 14.19 -5.40
C GLN A 191 16.78 12.93 -5.49
N ARG A 192 16.57 11.97 -4.56
CA ARG A 192 17.28 10.69 -4.60
C ARG A 192 16.92 9.88 -5.85
N MET A 193 15.64 9.82 -6.21
CA MET A 193 15.19 9.10 -7.40
C MET A 193 15.75 9.71 -8.69
N LEU A 194 15.87 11.04 -8.78
CA LEU A 194 16.50 11.72 -9.91
C LEU A 194 17.97 11.30 -10.08
N LEU A 195 18.73 11.34 -8.98
CA LEU A 195 20.14 10.92 -8.99
C LEU A 195 20.29 9.45 -9.41
N GLN A 196 19.39 8.57 -8.95
CA GLN A 196 19.38 7.16 -9.34
C GLN A 196 19.11 7.01 -10.84
N LYS A 197 18.11 7.71 -11.38
CA LYS A 197 17.78 7.65 -12.82
C LYS A 197 18.88 8.20 -13.70
N GLN A 198 19.50 9.32 -13.32
CA GLN A 198 20.64 9.89 -14.05
C GLN A 198 21.82 8.93 -14.09
N LYS A 199 22.12 8.26 -12.96
CA LYS A 199 23.14 7.20 -12.93
C LYS A 199 22.79 6.02 -13.83
N THR A 200 21.54 5.56 -13.80
CA THR A 200 21.07 4.50 -14.69
C THR A 200 21.24 4.91 -16.15
N LEU A 201 20.81 6.11 -16.55
CA LEU A 201 20.94 6.60 -17.94
C LEU A 201 22.42 6.67 -18.38
N ALA A 202 23.32 7.17 -17.54
CA ALA A 202 24.75 7.21 -17.84
C ALA A 202 25.35 5.79 -17.97
N SER A 203 24.94 4.85 -17.11
CA SER A 203 25.35 3.45 -17.23
C SER A 203 24.85 2.79 -18.53
N LEU A 204 23.66 3.14 -19.00
CA LEU A 204 23.09 2.63 -20.24
C LEU A 204 23.85 3.12 -21.49
N GLU A 205 24.38 4.34 -21.47
CA GLU A 205 25.20 4.87 -22.57
C GLU A 205 26.50 4.09 -22.80
N HIS A 206 27.04 3.49 -21.74
CA HIS A 206 28.27 2.70 -21.77
C HIS A 206 28.01 1.18 -21.80
N ALA A 207 26.75 0.74 -21.83
CA ALA A 207 26.40 -0.68 -21.79
C ALA A 207 26.73 -1.37 -23.12
N ARG A 208 27.37 -2.55 -23.05
CA ARG A 208 27.65 -3.39 -24.22
C ARG A 208 26.41 -4.05 -24.82
N GLN A 209 25.33 -4.20 -24.04
CA GLN A 209 24.06 -4.75 -24.48
C GLN A 209 23.07 -3.62 -24.73
N ALA A 210 22.38 -3.69 -25.88
CA ALA A 210 21.32 -2.76 -26.23
C ALA A 210 20.14 -2.94 -25.27
N VAL A 211 19.84 -1.92 -24.48
CA VAL A 211 18.58 -1.83 -23.74
C VAL A 211 17.48 -1.37 -24.70
N PRO A 212 16.25 -1.92 -24.62
CA PRO A 212 15.14 -1.48 -25.45
C PRO A 212 14.97 0.04 -25.40
N GLU A 213 14.82 0.66 -26.56
CA GLU A 213 14.72 2.12 -26.69
C GLU A 213 13.55 2.68 -25.88
N GLU A 214 12.44 1.93 -25.81
CA GLU A 214 11.26 2.27 -25.01
C GLU A 214 11.61 2.43 -23.52
N THR A 215 12.38 1.50 -22.94
CA THR A 215 12.82 1.58 -21.55
C THR A 215 13.70 2.80 -21.31
N ARG A 216 14.59 3.14 -22.26
CA ARG A 216 15.44 4.34 -22.17
C ARG A 216 14.60 5.61 -22.21
N GLN A 217 13.60 5.67 -23.09
CA GLN A 217 12.68 6.80 -23.21
C GLN A 217 11.84 6.98 -21.95
N GLU A 218 11.35 5.89 -21.36
CA GLU A 218 10.59 5.92 -20.12
C GLU A 218 11.42 6.49 -18.96
N ILE A 219 12.65 5.97 -18.75
CA ILE A 219 13.53 6.47 -17.69
C ILE A 219 13.87 7.95 -17.91
N SER A 220 14.09 8.35 -19.17
CA SER A 220 14.38 9.75 -19.54
C SER A 220 13.18 10.68 -19.33
N GLN A 221 11.97 10.22 -19.63
CA GLN A 221 10.73 10.95 -19.38
C GLN A 221 10.51 11.13 -17.87
N GLN A 222 10.67 10.08 -17.08
CA GLN A 222 10.56 10.14 -15.63
C GLN A 222 11.62 11.08 -15.02
N ALA A 223 12.86 11.04 -15.50
CA ALA A 223 13.90 11.97 -15.06
C ALA A 223 13.54 13.44 -15.35
N ARG A 224 12.99 13.72 -16.54
CA ARG A 224 12.49 15.06 -16.90
C ARG A 224 11.34 15.51 -16.01
N TRP A 225 10.37 14.64 -15.76
CA TRP A 225 9.27 14.93 -14.84
C TRP A 225 9.78 15.27 -13.44
N ILE A 226 10.74 14.50 -12.91
CA ILE A 226 11.30 14.78 -11.58
C ILE A 226 12.07 16.10 -11.57
N ALA A 227 12.86 16.39 -12.61
CA ALA A 227 13.59 17.65 -12.70
C ALA A 227 12.63 18.86 -12.72
N ALA A 228 11.54 18.77 -13.48
CA ALA A 228 10.50 19.80 -13.52
C ALA A 228 9.77 19.95 -12.18
N LEU A 229 9.51 18.84 -11.48
CA LEU A 229 8.89 18.83 -10.15
C LEU A 229 9.80 19.45 -9.08
N LEU A 230 11.12 19.39 -9.23
CA LEU A 230 12.10 19.89 -8.26
C LEU A 230 12.56 21.33 -8.53
N ALA A 231 12.23 21.88 -9.70
CA ALA A 231 12.40 23.30 -10.01
C ALA A 231 11.42 24.17 -9.19
#